data_AF-A0ABD4RKQ3-F1
#
_entry.id   AF-A0ABD4RKQ3-F1
#
_cell.length_a   1.000
_cell.length_b   1.000
_cell.length_c   1.000
_cell.angle_alpha   90.00
_cell.angle_beta   90.00
_cell.angle_gamma   90.00
#
_symmetry.space_group_name_H-M   'P 1'
#
loop_
_entity.id
_entity.type
_entity.pdbx_description
1 polymer ?
#
loop_
_entity_poly.entity_id
_entity_poly.type
_entity_poly.pdbx_seq_one_letter_code
_entity_poly.pdbx_strand_id
1 'polypeptide(L)'
;MKLINKSHELLTILFGSDFNISDYIPDVNFYTISNKDNLADISFIKKDNSSLRYVVSFNIKTSCPYYIDCYNFKDTNYENIQELSSDELKSSALDYFDKIPINNKIYFKFSNSYIGDNYTAYFKDDSSKTSLSITLNKFNGKFISYYLNYNLTYP
;
A
#
# COMPACT_ATOMS: atom_id res chain seq x y z
N MET A 1 6.37 -22.90 -15.32
CA MET A 1 5.46 -22.10 -16.16
C MET A 1 5.75 -20.62 -15.89
N LYS A 2 6.40 -19.91 -16.82
CA LYS A 2 6.75 -18.48 -16.66
C LYS A 2 5.52 -17.62 -16.94
N LEU A 3 4.75 -17.31 -15.91
CA LEU A 3 3.71 -16.26 -15.92
C LEU A 3 4.40 -14.90 -15.81
N ILE A 4 5.09 -14.43 -16.85
CA ILE A 4 5.98 -13.25 -16.73
C ILE A 4 5.45 -11.95 -17.39
N ASN A 5 4.32 -11.95 -18.11
CA ASN A 5 3.88 -10.73 -18.80
C ASN A 5 2.43 -10.28 -18.57
N LYS A 6 1.73 -10.84 -17.57
CA LYS A 6 0.33 -10.50 -17.28
C LYS A 6 0.09 -9.97 -15.86
N SER A 7 1.14 -9.60 -15.12
CA SER A 7 1.01 -9.14 -13.73
C SER A 7 0.02 -7.98 -13.61
N HIS A 8 0.17 -6.93 -14.43
CA HIS A 8 -0.76 -5.79 -14.39
C HIS A 8 -2.21 -6.18 -14.71
N GLU A 9 -2.45 -6.87 -15.84
CA GLU A 9 -3.78 -7.34 -16.25
C GLU A 9 -4.44 -8.22 -15.16
N LEU A 10 -3.67 -9.13 -14.56
CA LEU A 10 -4.14 -10.04 -13.53
C LEU A 10 -4.46 -9.30 -12.23
N LEU A 11 -3.66 -8.30 -11.86
CA LEU A 11 -3.94 -7.50 -10.66
C LEU A 11 -5.15 -6.58 -10.84
N THR A 12 -5.32 -5.99 -12.02
CA THR A 12 -6.53 -5.23 -12.35
C THR A 12 -7.77 -6.13 -12.31
N ILE A 13 -7.68 -7.36 -12.79
CA ILE A 13 -8.78 -8.34 -12.68
C ILE A 13 -9.07 -8.68 -11.21
N LEU A 14 -8.04 -8.83 -10.37
CA LEU A 14 -8.19 -9.23 -8.97
C LEU A 14 -8.74 -8.13 -8.06
N PHE A 15 -8.40 -6.87 -8.31
CA PHE A 15 -8.82 -5.75 -7.45
C PHE A 15 -9.93 -4.89 -8.06
N GLY A 16 -10.32 -5.18 -9.30
CA GLY A 16 -11.37 -4.48 -10.01
C GLY A 16 -10.97 -3.06 -10.45
N SER A 17 -11.96 -2.30 -10.92
CA SER A 17 -11.79 -0.90 -11.34
C SER A 17 -11.67 0.07 -10.17
N ASP A 18 -12.24 -0.28 -9.02
CA ASP A 18 -12.41 0.64 -7.89
C ASP A 18 -11.14 0.78 -7.05
N PHE A 19 -10.18 -0.14 -7.23
CA PHE A 19 -8.85 -0.06 -6.63
C PHE A 19 -7.77 -0.29 -7.69
N ASN A 20 -7.13 0.79 -8.12
CA ASN A 20 -6.02 0.71 -9.06
C ASN A 20 -4.72 0.38 -8.31
N ILE A 21 -4.33 -0.89 -8.32
CA ILE A 21 -3.11 -1.38 -7.65
C ILE A 21 -1.84 -0.63 -8.08
N SER A 22 -1.83 -0.08 -9.30
CA SER A 22 -0.65 0.54 -9.90
C SER A 22 -0.34 1.90 -9.29
N ASP A 23 -1.30 2.47 -8.55
CA ASP A 23 -1.05 3.62 -7.71
C ASP A 23 -0.12 3.29 -6.53
N TYR A 24 -0.05 2.01 -6.11
CA TYR A 24 0.70 1.58 -4.92
C TYR A 24 1.91 0.71 -5.25
N ILE A 25 1.84 -0.05 -6.35
CA ILE A 25 2.89 -0.99 -6.76
C ILE A 25 3.37 -0.63 -8.18
N PRO A 26 4.69 -0.47 -8.39
CA PRO A 26 5.23 -0.21 -9.72
C PRO A 26 5.18 -1.47 -10.61
N ASP A 27 5.73 -1.39 -11.81
CA ASP A 27 5.87 -2.56 -12.68
C ASP A 27 6.61 -3.74 -12.01
N VAL A 28 6.03 -4.93 -12.13
CA VAL A 28 6.50 -6.17 -11.49
C VAL A 28 6.47 -7.36 -12.45
N ASN A 29 7.40 -8.31 -12.29
CA ASN A 29 7.60 -9.43 -13.24
C ASN A 29 7.11 -10.79 -12.74
N PHE A 30 7.40 -11.13 -11.49
CA PHE A 30 7.17 -12.47 -10.94
C PHE A 30 6.16 -12.37 -9.82
N TYR A 31 5.31 -13.39 -9.68
CA TYR A 31 4.46 -13.50 -8.51
C TYR A 31 4.35 -14.91 -7.93
N THR A 32 4.17 -14.98 -6.61
CA THR A 32 3.74 -16.19 -5.89
C THR A 32 2.45 -15.87 -5.16
N ILE A 33 1.47 -16.78 -5.23
CA ILE A 33 0.22 -16.67 -4.48
C ILE A 33 0.21 -17.71 -3.37
N SER A 34 -0.12 -17.30 -2.15
CA SER A 34 -0.51 -18.19 -1.05
C SER A 34 -1.89 -17.81 -0.55
N ASN A 35 -2.66 -18.80 -0.10
CA ASN A 35 -4.00 -18.59 0.44
C ASN A 35 -4.18 -19.28 1.79
N LYS A 36 -4.92 -18.63 2.69
CA LYS A 36 -5.34 -19.19 3.97
C LYS A 36 -6.60 -18.47 4.46
N ASP A 37 -7.64 -19.22 4.80
CA ASP A 37 -8.84 -18.71 5.49
C ASP A 37 -9.48 -17.45 4.85
N ASN A 38 -9.78 -17.51 3.54
CA ASN A 38 -10.30 -16.41 2.71
C ASN A 38 -9.37 -15.21 2.49
N LEU A 39 -8.13 -15.29 2.98
CA LEU A 39 -7.08 -14.32 2.71
C LEU A 39 -6.14 -14.90 1.65
N ALA A 40 -5.65 -14.02 0.78
CA ALA A 40 -4.63 -14.35 -0.19
C ALA A 40 -3.51 -13.31 -0.14
N ASP A 41 -2.29 -13.80 -0.21
CA ASP A 41 -1.08 -12.99 -0.35
C ASP A 41 -0.53 -13.19 -1.76
N ILE A 42 -0.20 -12.08 -2.42
CA ILE A 42 0.52 -12.10 -3.68
C ILE A 42 1.83 -11.37 -3.47
N SER A 43 2.92 -12.10 -3.60
CA SER A 43 4.27 -11.54 -3.57
C SER A 43 4.72 -11.21 -4.98
N PHE A 44 5.34 -10.06 -5.19
CA PHE A 44 5.90 -9.61 -6.45
C PHE A 44 7.38 -9.24 -6.36
N ILE A 45 8.06 -9.24 -7.49
CA ILE A 45 9.42 -8.71 -7.64
C ILE A 45 9.39 -7.52 -8.61
N LYS A 46 9.96 -6.38 -8.21
CA LYS A 46 10.04 -5.18 -9.06
C LYS A 46 10.77 -5.48 -10.36
N LYS A 47 10.22 -5.00 -11.48
CA LYS A 47 10.72 -5.31 -12.82
C LYS A 47 12.19 -4.94 -13.03
N ASP A 48 12.57 -3.76 -12.56
CA ASP A 48 13.92 -3.20 -12.75
C ASP A 48 14.82 -3.30 -11.52
N ASN A 49 14.32 -3.86 -10.40
CA ASN A 49 15.12 -4.07 -9.19
C ASN A 49 14.70 -5.36 -8.48
N SER A 50 15.40 -6.45 -8.75
CA SER A 50 15.08 -7.77 -8.19
C SER A 50 15.28 -7.88 -6.67
N SER A 51 15.88 -6.88 -6.01
CA SER A 51 16.02 -6.84 -4.56
C SER A 51 14.77 -6.29 -3.85
N LEU A 52 13.94 -5.53 -4.57
CA LEU A 52 12.67 -4.99 -4.05
C LEU A 52 11.54 -5.97 -4.30
N ARG A 53 10.87 -6.33 -3.21
CA ARG A 53 9.74 -7.25 -3.22
C ARG A 53 8.51 -6.56 -2.69
N TYR A 54 7.39 -6.72 -3.38
CA TYR A 54 6.11 -6.20 -2.94
C TYR A 54 5.24 -7.35 -2.46
N VAL A 55 4.42 -7.14 -1.44
CA VAL A 55 3.36 -8.08 -1.07
C VAL A 55 2.05 -7.32 -1.05
N VAL A 56 1.01 -7.96 -1.58
CA VAL A 56 -0.37 -7.52 -1.46
C VAL A 56 -1.14 -8.62 -0.75
N SER A 57 -1.77 -8.29 0.36
CA SER A 57 -2.71 -9.18 1.02
C SER A 57 -4.13 -8.65 0.87
N PHE A 58 -5.04 -9.52 0.47
CA PHE A 58 -6.44 -9.16 0.23
C PHE A 58 -7.39 -10.25 0.70
N ASN A 59 -8.62 -9.84 0.99
CA ASN A 59 -9.70 -10.77 1.25
C ASN A 59 -10.31 -11.21 -0.09
N ILE A 60 -10.30 -12.51 -0.37
CA ILE A 60 -10.75 -13.08 -1.64
C ILE A 60 -12.24 -12.78 -1.88
N LYS A 61 -13.07 -12.71 -0.84
CA LYS A 61 -14.51 -12.45 -0.96
C LYS A 61 -14.80 -11.00 -1.36
N THR A 62 -14.08 -10.06 -0.77
CA THR A 62 -14.32 -8.62 -1.02
C THR A 62 -13.42 -8.06 -2.12
N SER A 63 -12.40 -8.81 -2.53
CA SER A 63 -11.34 -8.36 -3.45
C SER A 63 -10.68 -7.05 -3.00
N CYS A 64 -10.78 -6.71 -1.71
CA CYS A 64 -10.25 -5.48 -1.13
C CYS A 64 -8.88 -5.76 -0.49
N PRO A 65 -7.81 -5.12 -1.00
CA PRO A 65 -6.49 -5.18 -0.38
C PRO A 65 -6.53 -4.57 1.03
N TYR A 66 -6.08 -5.32 2.04
CA TYR A 66 -5.96 -4.81 3.41
C TYR A 66 -4.51 -4.53 3.82
N TYR A 67 -3.53 -4.99 3.05
CA TYR A 67 -2.12 -4.74 3.30
C TYR A 67 -1.35 -4.71 1.99
N ILE A 68 -0.53 -3.68 1.82
CA ILE A 68 0.54 -3.67 0.82
C ILE A 68 1.83 -3.28 1.50
N ASP A 69 2.92 -3.95 1.17
CA ASP A 69 4.25 -3.59 1.67
C ASP A 69 5.32 -3.81 0.62
N CYS A 70 6.35 -2.97 0.68
CA CYS A 70 7.57 -3.06 -0.10
C CYS A 70 8.72 -3.48 0.83
N TYR A 71 8.98 -4.79 0.88
CA TYR A 71 10.12 -5.32 1.60
C TYR A 71 11.44 -4.84 1.03
N ASN A 72 12.41 -4.63 1.92
CA ASN A 72 13.76 -4.17 1.62
C ASN A 72 13.81 -2.83 0.88
N PHE A 73 12.81 -1.96 1.07
CA PHE A 73 12.86 -0.60 0.56
C PHE A 73 14.10 0.13 1.12
N LYS A 74 15.14 0.20 0.30
CA LYS A 74 16.38 0.95 0.51
C LYS A 74 16.64 1.69 -0.79
N ASP A 75 15.88 2.75 -1.00
CA ASP A 75 15.83 3.41 -2.29
C ASP A 75 17.16 4.12 -2.62
N THR A 76 17.92 4.52 -1.60
CA THR A 76 19.21 5.19 -1.82
C THR A 76 20.03 5.31 -0.53
N ASN A 77 21.32 5.64 -0.67
CA ASN A 77 22.07 6.31 0.39
C ASN A 77 21.57 7.76 0.45
N TYR A 78 20.93 8.16 1.54
CA TYR A 78 20.36 9.51 1.70
C TYR A 78 21.38 10.53 2.24
N GLU A 79 22.68 10.24 2.15
CA GLU A 79 23.72 11.17 2.54
C GLU A 79 23.58 12.46 1.72
N ASN A 80 23.23 13.56 2.40
CA ASN A 80 23.00 14.89 1.85
C ASN A 80 21.67 15.13 1.12
N ILE A 81 20.66 14.28 1.30
CA ILE A 81 19.30 14.54 0.81
C ILE A 81 18.49 15.25 1.89
N GLN A 82 17.87 16.38 1.54
CA GLN A 82 16.95 17.10 2.43
C GLN A 82 15.66 16.29 2.62
N GLU A 83 15.20 16.16 3.87
CA GLU A 83 13.88 15.59 4.17
C GLU A 83 12.77 16.47 3.60
N LEU A 84 11.71 15.84 3.07
CA LEU A 84 10.50 16.55 2.68
C LEU A 84 9.83 17.16 3.92
N SER A 85 9.15 18.29 3.71
CA SER A 85 8.40 18.92 4.79
C SER A 85 7.22 18.05 5.25
N SER A 86 6.78 18.27 6.49
CA SER A 86 5.61 17.58 7.02
C SER A 86 4.34 17.81 6.18
N ASP A 87 4.23 18.97 5.51
CA ASP A 87 3.07 19.28 4.66
C ASP A 87 3.13 18.54 3.32
N GLU A 88 4.32 18.41 2.71
CA GLU A 88 4.51 17.60 1.50
C GLU A 88 4.23 16.11 1.75
N LEU A 89 4.72 15.58 2.88
CA LEU A 89 4.49 14.18 3.27
C LEU A 89 3.02 13.94 3.61
N LYS A 90 2.37 14.87 4.31
CA LYS A 90 0.94 14.82 4.60
C LYS A 90 0.11 14.85 3.31
N SER A 91 0.42 15.75 2.38
CA SER A 91 -0.27 15.84 1.10
C SER A 91 -0.13 14.54 0.32
N SER A 92 1.08 13.98 0.24
CA SER A 92 1.33 12.71 -0.44
C SER A 92 0.55 11.57 0.20
N ALA A 93 0.51 11.50 1.53
CA ALA A 93 -0.27 10.47 2.24
C ALA A 93 -1.78 10.62 2.03
N LEU A 94 -2.28 11.85 1.95
CA LEU A 94 -3.69 12.13 1.62
C LEU A 94 -4.03 11.69 0.19
N ASP A 95 -3.15 11.94 -0.78
CA ASP A 95 -3.35 11.49 -2.16
C ASP A 95 -3.48 9.96 -2.24
N TYR A 96 -2.67 9.21 -1.49
CA TYR A 96 -2.80 7.75 -1.39
C TYR A 96 -4.07 7.32 -0.66
N PHE A 97 -4.48 8.03 0.40
CA PHE A 97 -5.73 7.76 1.13
C PHE A 97 -6.96 7.99 0.26
N ASP A 98 -6.95 9.04 -0.56
CA ASP A 98 -8.07 9.43 -1.42
C ASP A 98 -8.35 8.42 -2.54
N LYS A 99 -7.35 7.63 -2.93
CA LYS A 99 -7.47 6.55 -3.92
C LYS A 99 -8.07 5.26 -3.37
N ILE A 100 -8.14 5.08 -2.04
CA ILE A 100 -8.70 3.87 -1.43
C ILE A 100 -10.24 3.96 -1.41
N PRO A 101 -10.99 2.94 -1.85
CA PRO A 101 -12.46 2.96 -1.91
C PRO A 101 -13.10 2.76 -0.51
N ILE A 102 -12.83 3.68 0.41
CA ILE A 102 -13.42 3.72 1.75
C ILE A 102 -14.49 4.81 1.78
N ASN A 103 -15.68 4.45 2.25
CA ASN A 103 -16.78 5.39 2.46
C ASN A 103 -16.52 6.29 3.68
N ASN A 104 -17.16 7.47 3.68
CA ASN A 104 -17.17 8.40 4.82
C ASN A 104 -15.79 8.88 5.30
N LYS A 105 -14.87 9.17 4.37
CA LYS A 105 -13.51 9.67 4.66
C LYS A 105 -13.49 10.90 5.57
N ILE A 106 -14.54 11.71 5.55
CA ILE A 106 -14.69 12.90 6.39
C ILE A 106 -14.64 12.62 7.91
N TYR A 107 -14.90 11.39 8.35
CA TYR A 107 -14.85 11.03 9.78
C TYR A 107 -13.46 10.56 10.23
N PHE A 108 -12.53 10.37 9.31
CA PHE A 108 -11.18 9.95 9.64
C PHE A 108 -10.39 11.09 10.26
N LYS A 109 -9.92 10.87 11.48
CA LYS A 109 -8.95 11.74 12.13
C LYS A 109 -7.56 11.38 11.64
N PHE A 110 -6.76 12.41 11.37
CA PHE A 110 -5.39 12.28 10.90
C PHE A 110 -4.39 12.47 12.04
N SER A 111 -3.37 11.61 12.08
CA SER A 111 -2.14 11.82 12.85
C SER A 111 -0.95 11.25 12.08
N ASN A 112 0.28 11.51 12.54
CA ASN A 112 1.47 10.94 11.92
C ASN A 112 2.59 10.66 12.92
N SER A 113 3.59 9.89 12.50
CA SER A 113 4.81 9.62 13.22
C SER A 113 6.01 9.47 12.27
N TYR A 114 7.22 9.66 12.81
CA TYR A 114 8.48 9.43 12.10
C TYR A 114 9.25 8.31 12.80
N ILE A 115 9.69 7.31 12.04
CA ILE A 115 10.50 6.20 12.56
C ILE A 115 11.61 5.90 11.55
N GLY A 116 12.85 6.25 11.90
CA GLY A 116 13.99 6.13 10.99
C GLY A 116 13.80 6.98 9.73
N ASP A 117 13.81 6.32 8.57
CA ASP A 117 13.63 6.93 7.25
C ASP A 117 12.17 7.01 6.79
N ASN A 118 11.24 6.64 7.67
CA ASN A 118 9.84 6.49 7.34
C ASN A 118 8.98 7.57 8.00
N TYR A 119 8.02 8.06 7.23
CA TYR A 119 6.89 8.85 7.67
C TYR A 119 5.64 7.96 7.61
N THR A 120 4.91 7.84 8.71
CA THR A 120 3.67 7.06 8.75
C THR A 120 2.50 7.99 9.06
N ALA A 121 1.57 8.10 8.12
CA ALA A 121 0.29 8.75 8.32
C ALA A 121 -0.73 7.73 8.84
N TYR A 122 -1.50 8.12 9.85
CA TYR A 122 -2.59 7.32 10.40
C TYR A 122 -3.91 8.04 10.16
N PHE A 123 -4.88 7.30 9.64
CA PHE A 123 -6.25 7.71 9.44
C PHE A 123 -7.14 6.81 10.27
N LYS A 124 -7.91 7.36 11.20
CA LYS A 124 -8.77 6.58 12.09
C LYS A 124 -10.18 7.14 12.16
N ASP A 125 -11.17 6.31 11.89
CA ASP A 125 -12.58 6.56 12.19
C ASP A 125 -12.99 5.72 13.40
N ASP A 126 -13.17 6.38 14.55
CA ASP A 126 -13.55 5.73 15.80
C ASP A 126 -14.98 5.14 15.74
N SER A 127 -15.85 5.66 14.87
CA SER A 127 -17.26 5.23 14.78
C SER A 127 -17.41 3.87 14.10
N SER A 128 -16.73 3.67 12.98
CA SER A 128 -16.67 2.38 12.27
C SER A 128 -15.58 1.45 12.82
N LYS A 129 -14.72 1.95 13.72
CA LYS A 129 -13.49 1.28 14.19
C LYS A 129 -12.53 0.94 13.03
N THR A 130 -12.59 1.70 11.94
CA THR A 130 -11.68 1.54 10.81
C THR A 130 -10.42 2.34 11.06
N SER A 131 -9.26 1.73 10.81
CA SER A 131 -7.99 2.44 10.83
C SER A 131 -7.14 2.05 9.64
N LEU A 132 -6.48 3.05 9.06
CA LEU A 132 -5.52 2.90 7.98
C LEU A 132 -4.21 3.57 8.38
N SER A 133 -3.10 2.92 8.07
CA SER A 133 -1.79 3.57 8.05
C SER A 133 -1.20 3.54 6.66
N ILE A 134 -0.57 4.64 6.23
CA ILE A 134 0.21 4.75 5.00
C ILE A 134 1.63 5.16 5.39
N THR A 135 2.61 4.39 4.97
CA THR A 135 4.03 4.61 5.23
C THR A 135 4.71 5.08 3.95
N LEU A 136 5.39 6.22 4.04
CA LEU A 136 6.16 6.83 2.97
C LEU A 136 7.62 6.95 3.40
N ASN A 137 8.52 6.98 2.42
CA ASN A 137 9.89 7.41 2.68
C ASN A 137 9.93 8.92 2.89
N LYS A 138 10.52 9.39 3.99
CA LYS A 138 10.51 10.81 4.36
C LYS A 138 11.34 11.72 3.45
N PHE A 139 12.27 11.16 2.67
CA PHE A 139 13.17 11.92 1.80
C PHE A 139 12.61 12.11 0.39
N ASN A 140 11.76 11.19 -0.09
CA ASN A 140 11.27 11.23 -1.46
C ASN A 140 9.75 11.02 -1.61
N GLY A 141 9.03 10.83 -0.51
CA GLY A 141 7.57 10.70 -0.49
C GLY A 141 7.04 9.41 -1.15
N LYS A 142 7.92 8.50 -1.56
CA LYS A 142 7.50 7.26 -2.20
C LYS A 142 6.81 6.35 -1.21
N PHE A 143 5.77 5.70 -1.71
CA PHE A 143 5.03 4.68 -1.00
C PHE A 143 5.90 3.49 -0.61
N ILE A 144 5.83 3.10 0.66
CA ILE A 144 6.47 1.90 1.20
C ILE A 144 5.40 0.86 1.52
N SER A 145 4.41 1.24 2.33
CA SER A 145 3.37 0.31 2.76
C SER A 145 2.06 1.00 3.06
N TYR A 146 0.98 0.23 3.06
CA TYR A 146 -0.25 0.60 3.75
C TYR A 146 -0.80 -0.62 4.48
N TYR A 147 -1.51 -0.35 5.56
CA TYR A 147 -2.25 -1.34 6.31
C TYR A 147 -3.63 -0.80 6.65
N LEU A 148 -4.67 -1.47 6.16
CA LEU A 148 -6.07 -1.16 6.40
C LEU A 148 -6.63 -2.20 7.35
N ASN A 149 -6.80 -1.81 8.61
CA ASN A 149 -7.63 -2.55 9.54
C ASN A 149 -9.09 -2.14 9.32
N TYR A 150 -9.73 -2.84 8.40
CA TYR A 150 -11.17 -2.76 8.22
C TYR A 150 -11.81 -3.84 9.08
N ASN A 151 -12.79 -3.47 9.91
CA ASN A 151 -13.64 -4.47 10.55
C ASN A 151 -14.36 -5.21 9.42
N LEU A 152 -13.88 -6.39 9.03
CA LEU A 152 -14.32 -7.17 7.86
C LEU A 152 -15.78 -7.66 7.97
N THR A 153 -16.55 -7.17 8.95
CA THR A 153 -18.00 -7.28 9.02
C THR A 153 -18.63 -6.32 8.02
N TYR A 154 -18.50 -6.60 6.72
CA TYR A 154 -19.55 -6.25 5.78
C TYR A 154 -20.54 -7.43 5.74
N PRO A 155 -21.85 -7.17 5.69
CA PRO A 155 -22.90 -8.19 5.71
C PRO A 155 -22.76 -9.23 4.57
#